data_AF-A0A7W2HHW8-F1
#
_entry.id   AF-A0A7W2HHW8-F1
#
_cell.length_a   1.000
_cell.length_b   1.000
_cell.length_c   1.000
_cell.angle_alpha   90.00
_cell.angle_beta   90.00
_cell.angle_gamma   90.00
#
_symmetry.space_group_name_H-M   'P 1'
#
loop_
_entity.id
_entity.type
_entity.pdbx_description
1 polymer ?
#
loop_
_entity_poly.entity_id
_entity_poly.type
_entity_poly.pdbx_seq_one_letter_code
_entity_poly.pdbx_strand_id
1 'polypeptide(L)'
;MGDIDINAARVRAAADDTESLSQTVMKRLSHSLDTSDEVYGSHYGNGWESPVQLKVCALKWEEHMVSLAKKMGELSQKLRESADGYDRADAEAESRLRAGLNDLGRA
;
A
#
# COMPACT_ATOMS: atom_id res chain seq x y z
N MET A 1 14.45 27.42 -3.17
CA MET A 1 14.03 26.01 -3.21
C MET A 1 14.36 25.48 -1.82
N GLY A 2 13.34 25.30 -0.98
CA GLY A 2 13.55 24.92 0.41
C GLY A 2 14.02 23.48 0.48
N ASP A 3 15.06 23.24 1.26
CA ASP A 3 15.53 21.90 1.56
C ASP A 3 14.38 21.15 2.26
N ILE A 4 13.82 20.14 1.57
CA ILE A 4 12.78 19.32 2.16
C ILE A 4 13.52 18.23 2.92
N ASP A 5 13.68 18.44 4.23
CA ASP A 5 14.20 17.41 5.15
C ASP A 5 13.21 16.23 5.20
N ILE A 6 13.45 15.24 4.35
CA ILE A 6 12.70 14.00 4.34
C ILE A 6 13.38 13.03 5.28
N ASN A 7 12.69 12.71 6.38
CA ASN A 7 13.11 11.64 7.26
C ASN A 7 12.84 10.26 6.61
N ALA A 8 13.83 9.76 5.87
CA ALA A 8 13.75 8.49 5.15
C ALA A 8 13.38 7.30 6.07
N ALA A 9 13.85 7.30 7.32
CA ALA A 9 13.49 6.26 8.29
C ALA A 9 11.99 6.26 8.63
N ARG A 10 11.37 7.44 8.81
CA ARG A 10 9.92 7.56 9.03
C ARG A 10 9.12 7.18 7.79
N VAL A 11 9.59 7.53 6.60
CA VAL A 11 8.95 7.13 5.33
C VAL A 11 8.97 5.60 5.19
N ARG A 12 10.09 4.96 5.53
CA ARG A 12 10.25 3.50 5.51
C ARG A 12 9.34 2.82 6.54
N ALA A 13 9.23 3.37 7.75
CA ALA A 13 8.28 2.87 8.76
C ALA A 13 6.82 2.97 8.27
N ALA A 14 6.44 4.09 7.64
CA ALA A 14 5.10 4.25 7.08
C ALA A 14 4.83 3.26 5.93
N ALA A 15 5.85 2.92 5.14
CA ALA A 15 5.77 1.86 4.13
C ALA A 15 5.46 0.51 4.80
N ASP A 16 6.19 0.14 5.84
CA ASP A 16 6.03 -1.13 6.56
C ASP A 16 4.63 -1.22 7.21
N ASP A 17 4.17 -0.14 7.84
CA ASP A 17 2.83 -0.06 8.45
C ASP A 17 1.74 -0.22 7.38
N THR A 18 1.90 0.44 6.23
CA THR A 18 0.94 0.36 5.11
C THR A 18 0.90 -1.04 4.52
N GLU A 19 2.07 -1.69 4.38
CA GLU A 19 2.17 -3.07 3.91
C GLU A 19 1.46 -4.03 4.89
N SER A 20 1.76 -3.93 6.18
CA SER A 20 1.12 -4.73 7.24
C SER A 20 -0.41 -4.54 7.28
N LEU A 21 -0.86 -3.29 7.18
CA LEU A 21 -2.28 -2.98 7.12
C LEU A 21 -2.93 -3.57 5.87
N SER A 22 -2.28 -3.48 4.71
CA SER A 22 -2.80 -4.04 3.46
C SER A 22 -3.02 -5.56 3.56
N GLN A 23 -2.05 -6.29 4.12
CA GLN A 23 -2.14 -7.74 4.31
C GLN A 23 -3.22 -8.11 5.33
N THR A 24 -3.33 -7.36 6.42
CA THR A 24 -4.35 -7.58 7.45
C THR A 24 -5.75 -7.34 6.89
N VAL A 25 -5.91 -6.27 6.12
CA VAL A 25 -7.17 -5.93 5.45
C VAL A 25 -7.54 -7.03 4.45
N MET A 26 -6.63 -7.45 3.56
CA MET A 26 -6.90 -8.57 2.62
C MET A 26 -7.43 -9.82 3.34
N LYS A 27 -6.78 -10.24 4.43
CA LYS A 27 -7.20 -11.42 5.20
C LYS A 27 -8.61 -11.26 5.80
N ARG A 28 -8.95 -10.06 6.28
CA ARG A 28 -10.28 -9.77 6.83
C ARG A 28 -11.36 -9.69 5.76
N LEU A 29 -11.02 -9.18 4.58
CA LEU A 29 -11.96 -9.02 3.47
C LEU A 29 -12.36 -10.35 2.86
N SER A 30 -11.40 -11.28 2.71
CA SER A 30 -11.50 -12.55 1.96
C SER A 30 -12.65 -13.48 2.37
N HIS A 31 -13.35 -13.22 3.47
CA HIS A 31 -14.46 -14.06 3.95
C HIS A 31 -15.59 -13.25 4.60
N SER A 32 -15.59 -11.93 4.43
CA SER A 32 -16.46 -11.05 5.21
C SER A 32 -17.92 -11.06 4.75
N LEU A 33 -18.20 -11.61 3.57
CA LEU A 33 -19.54 -11.65 2.98
C LEU A 33 -19.98 -13.05 2.54
N ASP A 34 -19.32 -14.11 3.03
CA ASP A 34 -19.65 -15.52 2.70
C ASP A 34 -21.12 -15.86 2.98
N THR A 35 -21.72 -15.25 4.01
CA THR A 35 -23.16 -15.40 4.34
C THR A 35 -24.08 -14.88 3.22
N SER A 36 -23.61 -13.98 2.35
CA SER A 36 -24.39 -13.51 1.19
C SER A 36 -24.57 -14.62 0.15
N ASP A 37 -23.58 -15.50 0.00
CA ASP A 37 -23.68 -16.68 -0.87
C ASP A 37 -24.63 -17.73 -0.29
N GLU A 38 -24.65 -17.90 1.04
CA GLU A 38 -25.62 -18.78 1.72
C GLU A 38 -27.06 -18.32 1.52
N VAL A 39 -27.30 -17.00 1.66
CA VAL A 39 -28.62 -16.39 1.43
C VAL A 39 -29.04 -16.55 -0.03
N TYR A 40 -28.12 -16.34 -0.99
CA TYR A 40 -28.39 -16.60 -2.39
C TYR A 40 -28.79 -18.06 -2.61
N GLY A 41 -27.98 -19.02 -2.15
CA GLY A 41 -28.27 -20.45 -2.34
C GLY A 41 -29.59 -20.90 -1.72
N SER A 42 -29.96 -20.34 -0.57
CA SER A 42 -31.16 -20.74 0.18
C SER A 42 -32.45 -20.11 -0.33
N HIS A 43 -32.38 -18.92 -0.93
CA HIS A 43 -33.57 -18.12 -1.26
C HIS A 43 -33.73 -17.79 -2.75
N TYR A 44 -32.71 -18.06 -3.58
CA TYR A 44 -32.82 -17.90 -5.03
C TYR A 44 -33.94 -18.79 -5.60
N GLY A 45 -34.74 -18.23 -6.51
CA GLY A 45 -35.85 -18.96 -7.14
C GLY A 45 -37.14 -19.05 -6.32
N ASN A 46 -37.14 -18.58 -5.06
CA ASN A 46 -38.34 -18.57 -4.20
C ASN A 46 -39.25 -17.33 -4.43
N GLY A 47 -39.16 -16.69 -5.61
CA GLY A 47 -39.97 -15.53 -6.00
C GLY A 47 -39.43 -14.16 -5.56
N TRP A 48 -38.29 -14.10 -4.87
CA TRP A 48 -37.64 -12.86 -4.45
C TRP A 48 -36.37 -12.60 -5.26
N GLU A 49 -36.21 -11.37 -5.75
CA GLU A 49 -34.99 -10.94 -6.48
C GLU A 49 -33.85 -10.47 -5.55
N SER A 50 -34.18 -10.12 -4.31
CA SER A 50 -33.21 -9.60 -3.34
C SER A 50 -31.98 -10.49 -3.08
N PRO A 51 -32.05 -11.84 -3.10
CA PRO A 51 -30.87 -12.67 -2.93
C PRO A 51 -29.85 -12.50 -4.08
N VAL A 52 -30.33 -12.30 -5.32
CA VAL A 52 -29.46 -12.03 -6.49
C VAL A 52 -28.73 -10.70 -6.29
N GLN A 53 -29.46 -9.66 -5.88
CA GLN A 53 -28.88 -8.33 -5.68
C GLN A 53 -27.88 -8.30 -4.53
N LEU A 54 -28.16 -9.04 -3.44
CA LEU A 54 -27.22 -9.22 -2.33
C LEU A 54 -25.92 -9.87 -2.80
N LYS A 55 -25.98 -10.94 -3.58
CA LYS A 55 -24.80 -11.60 -4.13
C LYS A 55 -23.97 -10.68 -5.02
N VAL A 56 -24.62 -9.93 -5.92
CA VAL A 56 -23.93 -8.96 -6.79
C VAL A 56 -23.27 -7.85 -5.97
N CYS A 57 -23.95 -7.35 -4.93
CA CYS A 57 -23.40 -6.34 -4.03
C CYS A 57 -22.16 -6.88 -3.31
N ALA A 58 -22.23 -8.11 -2.78
CA ALA A 58 -21.13 -8.74 -2.07
C ALA A 58 -19.90 -8.92 -2.97
N LEU A 59 -20.09 -9.43 -4.19
CA LEU A 59 -19.02 -9.60 -5.16
C LEU A 59 -18.33 -8.28 -5.51
N LYS A 60 -19.11 -7.23 -5.83
CA LYS A 60 -18.55 -5.90 -6.15
C LYS A 60 -17.80 -5.29 -4.97
N TRP A 61 -18.31 -5.49 -3.76
CA TRP A 61 -17.64 -5.01 -2.57
C TRP A 61 -16.30 -5.72 -2.37
N GLU A 62 -16.26 -7.05 -2.51
CA GLU A 62 -15.03 -7.82 -2.34
C GLU A 62 -13.99 -7.45 -3.40
N GLU A 63 -14.38 -7.38 -4.66
CA GLU A 63 -13.52 -6.90 -5.76
C GLU A 63 -12.93 -5.52 -5.46
N HIS A 64 -13.77 -4.58 -5.01
CA HIS A 64 -13.32 -3.22 -4.68
C HIS A 64 -12.32 -3.21 -3.54
N MET A 65 -12.61 -3.95 -2.47
CA MET A 65 -11.78 -3.94 -1.27
C MET A 65 -10.45 -4.68 -1.48
N VAL A 66 -10.43 -5.76 -2.26
CA VAL A 66 -9.19 -6.41 -2.72
C VAL A 66 -8.36 -5.45 -3.59
N SER A 67 -9.00 -4.72 -4.51
CA SER A 67 -8.32 -3.71 -5.31
C SER A 67 -7.71 -2.60 -4.46
N LEU A 68 -8.43 -2.12 -3.44
CA LEU A 68 -7.94 -1.11 -2.50
C LEU A 68 -6.72 -1.62 -1.73
N ALA A 69 -6.78 -2.84 -1.19
CA ALA A 69 -5.68 -3.42 -0.44
C ALA A 69 -4.43 -3.62 -1.33
N LYS A 70 -4.61 -4.04 -2.59
CA LYS A 70 -3.51 -4.10 -3.57
C LYS A 70 -2.86 -2.73 -3.79
N LYS A 71 -3.66 -1.68 -3.97
CA LYS A 71 -3.15 -0.30 -4.13
C LYS A 71 -2.38 0.18 -2.90
N MET A 72 -2.78 -0.24 -1.70
CA MET A 72 -2.02 0.06 -0.48
C MET A 72 -0.64 -0.60 -0.50
N GLY A 73 -0.54 -1.86 -0.94
CA GLY A 73 0.75 -2.53 -1.13
C GLY A 73 1.62 -1.89 -2.22
N GLU A 74 1.02 -1.43 -3.32
CA GLU A 74 1.76 -0.66 -4.34
C GLU A 74 2.26 0.68 -3.79
N LEU A 75 1.49 1.32 -2.91
CA LEU A 75 1.88 2.57 -2.26
C LEU A 75 3.02 2.35 -1.24
N SER A 76 2.98 1.28 -0.45
CA SER A 76 4.08 0.95 0.47
C SER A 76 5.38 0.74 -0.28
N GLN A 77 5.35 0.04 -1.41
CA GLN A 77 6.52 -0.13 -2.26
C GLN A 77 7.09 1.21 -2.74
N LYS A 78 6.22 2.11 -3.24
CA LYS A 78 6.65 3.46 -3.67
C LYS A 78 7.25 4.29 -2.54
N LEU A 79 6.70 4.19 -1.33
CA LEU A 79 7.27 4.85 -0.15
C LEU A 79 8.68 4.32 0.15
N ARG A 80 8.88 3.00 0.09
CA ARG A 80 10.18 2.37 0.30
C ARG A 80 11.20 2.80 -0.77
N GLU A 81 10.81 2.76 -2.04
CA GLU A 81 11.64 3.22 -3.15
C GLU A 81 12.00 4.70 -3.03
N SER A 82 11.07 5.54 -2.55
CA SER A 82 11.34 6.96 -2.30
C SER A 82 12.34 7.15 -1.17
N ALA A 83 12.21 6.44 -0.04
CA ALA A 83 13.15 6.51 1.07
C ALA A 83 14.56 6.08 0.64
N ASP A 84 14.67 4.98 -0.12
CA ASP A 84 15.95 4.50 -0.66
C ASP A 84 16.56 5.50 -1.66
N GLY A 85 15.73 6.27 -2.36
CA GLY A 85 16.16 7.36 -3.24
C GLY A 85 16.83 8.50 -2.47
N TYR A 86 16.27 8.90 -1.33
CA TYR A 86 16.85 9.93 -0.46
C TYR A 86 18.18 9.48 0.14
N ASP A 87 18.26 8.27 0.70
CA ASP A 87 19.51 7.74 1.27
C ASP A 87 20.64 7.70 0.22
N ARG A 88 20.31 7.38 -1.04
CA ARG A 88 21.28 7.37 -2.15
C ARG A 88 21.75 8.78 -2.51
N ALA A 89 20.82 9.74 -2.55
CA ALA A 89 21.15 11.14 -2.84
C ALA A 89 22.07 11.73 -1.74
N ASP A 90 21.79 11.43 -0.48
CA ASP A 90 22.60 11.87 0.66
C ASP A 90 24.00 11.27 0.62
N ALA A 91 24.12 9.96 0.35
CA ALA A 91 25.40 9.30 0.21
C ALA A 91 26.23 9.88 -0.96
N GLU A 92 25.58 10.21 -2.08
CA GLU A 92 26.22 10.86 -3.22
C GLU A 92 26.69 12.28 -2.89
N ALA A 93 25.86 13.06 -2.19
CA ALA A 93 26.20 14.40 -1.73
C ALA A 93 27.40 14.37 -0.77
N GLU A 94 27.41 13.45 0.21
CA GLU A 94 28.53 13.29 1.14
C GLU A 94 29.82 12.88 0.42
N SER A 95 29.73 11.94 -0.53
CA SER A 95 30.87 11.51 -1.35
C SER A 95 31.47 12.68 -2.15
N ARG A 96 30.63 13.46 -2.82
CA ARG A 96 31.05 14.66 -3.57
C ARG A 96 31.68 15.71 -2.66
N LEU A 97 31.10 15.94 -1.48
CA LEU A 97 31.64 16.88 -0.50
C LEU A 97 33.03 16.46 -0.03
N ARG A 98 33.22 15.18 0.34
CA ARG A 98 34.52 14.65 0.74
C ARG A 98 35.56 14.75 -0.37
N ALA A 99 35.18 14.44 -1.61
CA ALA A 99 36.07 14.58 -2.76
C ALA A 99 36.53 16.04 -2.95
N GLY A 100 35.59 17.00 -2.92
CA GLY A 100 35.92 18.42 -3.02
C GLY A 100 36.80 18.93 -1.88
N LEU A 101 36.57 18.48 -0.65
CA LEU A 101 37.42 18.81 0.50
C LEU A 101 38.85 18.25 0.35
N ASN A 102 38.99 17.04 -0.17
CA ASN A 102 40.30 16.45 -0.44
C ASN A 102 41.06 17.19 -1.55
N ASP A 103 40.36 17.64 -2.58
CA ASP A 103 40.96 18.42 -3.67
C ASP A 103 41.44 19.80 -3.18
N LEU A 104 40.66 20.46 -2.32
CA LEU A 104 41.04 21.73 -1.69
C LEU A 104 42.24 21.58 -0.75
N GLY A 105 42.34 20.48 0.00
CA GLY A 105 43.46 20.21 0.89
C GLY A 105 44.76 19.81 0.18
N ARG A 106 44.71 19.55 -1.13
CA ARG A 106 45.87 19.24 -1.98
C ARG A 106 46.37 20.43 -2.82
N ALA A 107 45.64 21.55 -2.81
CA ALA A 107 46.03 22.81 -3.45
C ALA A 107 46.85 23.69 -2.50
#